data_AF-A0A8J6WEQ9-F1
#
_entry.id   AF-A0A8J6WEQ9-F1
#
_cell.length_a   1.000
_cell.length_b   1.000
_cell.length_c   1.000
_cell.angle_alpha   90.00
_cell.angle_beta   90.00
_cell.angle_gamma   90.00
#
_symmetry.space_group_name_H-M   'P 1'
#
loop_
_entity.id
_entity.type
_entity.pdbx_description
1 polymer ?
#
loop_
_entity_poly.entity_id
_entity_poly.type
_entity_poly.pdbx_seq_one_letter_code
_entity_poly.pdbx_strand_id
1 'polypeptide(L)'
;MVSCMVVNPGKTVRISIGVMLLGLVEVCGASVNPVRAQAGAIAPPPAYWDAVEDAKTPEPNEVFGNLTAITHQNSALTWNEQGQVLVATWADWVGYTQNVGHRLIVTRDVWVTAIPDLQSFCKAYTPTAEVPLAARLGQVLGLPPEPAAQAANRRMVEIWVDPQFLFRPSPDPEITDHEAELRFRTANEFISVPISYQHWFYAQYDQRYQYQGQPIAINGAEPPSALPYPWTQLGYTYDWGDRADWTTLDPTRPDDVGLSEFVIRQWSPITVQAAQPTNDYCR
;
A
#
# COMPACT_ATOMS: atom_id res chain seq x y z
N MET A 1 31.09 -13.89 -35.77
CA MET A 1 30.88 -14.35 -37.14
C MET A 1 29.39 -14.30 -37.43
N VAL A 2 29.00 -13.30 -38.21
CA VAL A 2 27.63 -13.09 -38.70
C VAL A 2 27.42 -14.03 -39.88
N SER A 3 26.28 -14.71 -39.97
CA SER A 3 25.78 -15.17 -41.27
C SER A 3 24.25 -15.14 -41.27
N CYS A 4 23.72 -14.13 -41.96
CA CYS A 4 22.32 -13.99 -42.34
C CYS A 4 21.94 -15.10 -43.33
N MET A 5 20.74 -15.68 -43.19
CA MET A 5 20.13 -16.45 -44.26
C MET A 5 18.94 -15.71 -44.86
N VAL A 6 19.05 -15.56 -46.17
CA VAL A 6 18.17 -14.89 -47.12
C VAL A 6 16.95 -15.76 -47.41
N VAL A 7 15.76 -15.15 -47.42
CA VAL A 7 14.53 -15.77 -47.94
C VAL A 7 14.46 -15.53 -49.45
N ASN A 8 14.17 -16.56 -50.24
CA ASN A 8 13.79 -16.41 -51.64
C ASN A 8 12.46 -17.15 -51.90
N PRO A 9 11.44 -16.50 -52.48
CA PRO A 9 10.10 -17.06 -52.65
C PRO A 9 9.94 -17.74 -54.01
N GLY A 10 9.08 -18.74 -54.06
CA GLY A 10 8.53 -19.24 -55.32
C GLY A 10 8.89 -20.69 -55.60
N LYS A 11 7.95 -21.59 -55.29
CA LYS A 11 7.53 -22.71 -56.15
C LYS A 11 6.31 -23.40 -55.53
N THR A 12 5.18 -23.26 -56.20
CA THR A 12 3.98 -24.06 -56.03
C THR A 12 4.24 -25.50 -56.51
N VAL A 13 4.00 -26.48 -55.65
CA VAL A 13 3.81 -27.88 -56.06
C VAL A 13 2.47 -28.36 -55.47
N ARG A 14 1.55 -28.72 -56.37
CA ARG A 14 0.30 -29.41 -56.06
C ARG A 14 0.63 -30.86 -55.72
N ILE A 15 0.13 -31.38 -54.59
CA ILE A 15 0.11 -32.82 -54.32
C ILE A 15 -1.29 -33.22 -53.87
N SER A 16 -1.74 -34.28 -54.51
CA SER A 16 -3.08 -34.85 -54.54
C SER A 16 -3.50 -35.48 -53.22
N ILE A 17 -4.81 -35.50 -53.03
CA ILE A 17 -5.55 -36.08 -51.91
C ILE A 17 -5.28 -37.58 -51.80
N GLY A 18 -4.74 -38.00 -50.65
CA GLY A 18 -4.71 -39.39 -50.19
C GLY A 18 -5.31 -39.46 -48.79
N VAL A 19 -6.57 -39.89 -48.72
CA VAL A 19 -7.30 -40.08 -47.46
C VAL A 19 -6.72 -41.31 -46.76
N MET A 20 -6.10 -41.11 -45.60
CA MET A 20 -5.73 -42.18 -44.68
C MET A 20 -6.45 -41.91 -43.35
N LEU A 21 -7.51 -42.68 -43.10
CA LEU A 21 -8.20 -42.72 -41.80
C LEU A 21 -7.22 -43.26 -40.76
N LEU A 22 -6.77 -42.40 -39.86
CA LEU A 22 -6.17 -42.78 -38.58
C LEU A 22 -7.16 -42.39 -37.49
N GLY A 23 -7.71 -43.41 -36.82
CA GLY A 23 -8.64 -43.25 -35.71
C GLY A 23 -7.96 -42.50 -34.55
N LEU A 24 -8.51 -41.35 -34.21
CA LEU A 24 -8.23 -40.65 -32.96
C LEU A 24 -8.95 -41.39 -31.83
N VAL A 25 -8.17 -41.99 -30.94
CA VAL A 25 -8.64 -42.32 -29.60
C VAL A 25 -8.66 -41.00 -28.82
N GLU A 26 -9.85 -40.43 -28.63
CA GLU A 26 -10.05 -39.34 -27.66
C GLU A 26 -9.86 -39.91 -26.25
N VAL A 27 -8.68 -39.69 -25.68
CA VAL A 27 -8.49 -39.76 -24.25
C VAL A 27 -9.12 -38.49 -23.68
N CYS A 28 -10.31 -38.61 -23.10
CA CYS A 28 -10.90 -37.59 -22.24
C CYS A 28 -10.02 -37.38 -20.99
N GLY A 29 -8.92 -36.64 -21.16
CA GLY A 29 -8.19 -36.06 -20.06
C GLY A 29 -8.96 -34.85 -19.57
N ALA A 30 -9.82 -35.03 -18.57
CA ALA A 30 -10.34 -33.92 -17.79
C ALA A 30 -9.14 -33.20 -17.18
N SER A 31 -8.71 -32.10 -17.80
CA SER A 31 -7.80 -31.14 -17.20
C SER A 31 -8.54 -30.48 -16.05
N VAL A 32 -8.43 -31.10 -14.88
CA VAL A 32 -8.78 -30.49 -13.60
C VAL A 32 -7.81 -29.32 -13.45
N ASN A 33 -8.25 -28.14 -13.86
CA ASN A 33 -7.63 -26.90 -13.40
C ASN A 33 -7.60 -26.98 -11.88
N PRO A 34 -6.44 -26.88 -11.20
CA PRO A 34 -6.45 -26.68 -9.77
C PRO A 34 -7.18 -25.36 -9.57
N VAL A 35 -8.42 -25.43 -9.06
CA VAL A 35 -9.11 -24.31 -8.45
C VAL A 35 -8.15 -23.85 -7.37
N ARG A 36 -7.38 -22.79 -7.66
CA ARG A 36 -6.70 -22.02 -6.65
C ARG A 36 -7.84 -21.51 -5.78
N ALA A 37 -7.99 -22.12 -4.61
CA ALA A 37 -8.93 -21.67 -3.60
C ALA A 37 -8.73 -20.17 -3.44
N GLN A 38 -9.72 -19.38 -3.86
CA GLN A 38 -9.84 -18.01 -3.39
C GLN A 38 -9.99 -18.12 -1.88
N ALA A 39 -8.91 -17.82 -1.15
CA ALA A 39 -9.01 -17.58 0.28
C ALA A 39 -10.11 -16.52 0.46
N GLY A 40 -11.16 -16.85 1.21
CA GLY A 40 -12.45 -16.17 1.15
C GLY A 40 -12.33 -14.66 1.33
N ALA A 41 -12.80 -13.90 0.34
CA ALA A 41 -12.88 -12.45 0.48
C ALA A 41 -13.91 -12.10 1.56
N ILE A 42 -13.56 -11.19 2.48
CA ILE A 42 -14.53 -10.59 3.40
C ILE A 42 -15.27 -9.50 2.63
N ALA A 43 -16.61 -9.48 2.73
CA ALA A 43 -17.39 -8.37 2.20
C ALA A 43 -17.06 -7.09 3.01
N PRO A 44 -16.63 -5.99 2.37
CA PRO A 44 -16.28 -4.79 3.12
C PRO A 44 -17.48 -4.19 3.85
N PRO A 45 -17.32 -3.73 5.10
CA PRO A 45 -18.39 -3.07 5.83
C PRO A 45 -18.74 -1.71 5.21
N PRO A 46 -19.93 -1.15 5.46
CA PRO A 46 -20.31 0.18 4.96
C PRO A 46 -19.28 1.27 5.27
N ALA A 47 -18.77 1.31 6.51
CA ALA A 47 -17.76 2.27 6.93
C ALA A 47 -16.49 2.26 6.06
N TYR A 48 -16.12 1.11 5.49
CA TYR A 48 -14.98 1.03 4.57
C TYR A 48 -15.28 1.70 3.23
N TRP A 49 -16.49 1.49 2.70
CA TRP A 49 -16.90 2.12 1.45
C TRP A 49 -17.12 3.62 1.61
N ASP A 50 -17.69 4.03 2.75
CA ASP A 50 -17.84 5.45 3.10
C ASP A 50 -16.45 6.12 3.14
N ALA A 51 -15.46 5.49 3.79
CA ALA A 51 -14.08 5.96 3.80
C ALA A 51 -13.44 6.07 2.39
N VAL A 52 -13.73 5.13 1.49
CA VAL A 52 -13.24 5.19 0.12
C VAL A 52 -13.85 6.35 -0.66
N GLU A 53 -15.15 6.63 -0.48
CA GLU A 53 -15.80 7.76 -1.16
C GLU A 53 -15.33 9.10 -0.61
N ASP A 54 -15.19 9.21 0.71
CA ASP A 54 -14.77 10.42 1.41
C ASP A 54 -13.33 10.81 1.03
N ALA A 55 -12.39 9.87 1.20
CA ALA A 55 -10.95 10.08 0.91
C ALA A 55 -10.63 10.46 -0.54
N LYS A 56 -11.57 10.25 -1.47
CA LYS A 56 -11.38 10.54 -2.90
C LYS A 56 -11.22 12.03 -3.16
N THR A 57 -11.88 12.89 -2.37
CA THR A 57 -11.88 14.35 -2.59
C THR A 57 -11.49 15.09 -1.31
N PRO A 58 -10.20 15.39 -1.08
CA PRO A 58 -9.78 16.04 0.14
C PRO A 58 -10.37 17.45 0.29
N GLU A 59 -10.87 17.75 1.48
CA GLU A 59 -11.56 18.99 1.85
C GLU A 59 -10.72 19.85 2.82
N PRO A 60 -10.88 21.19 2.85
CA PRO A 60 -10.10 22.05 3.75
C PRO A 60 -10.24 21.75 5.25
N ASN A 61 -11.37 21.22 5.69
CA ASN A 61 -11.63 20.81 7.07
C ASN A 61 -10.94 19.49 7.47
N GLU A 62 -10.42 18.74 6.50
CA GLU A 62 -9.71 17.47 6.71
C GLU A 62 -8.20 17.68 6.87
N VAL A 63 -7.69 18.89 6.59
CA VAL A 63 -6.28 19.21 6.80
C VAL A 63 -5.95 19.05 8.29
N PHE A 64 -5.09 18.08 8.58
CA PHE A 64 -4.68 17.75 9.93
C PHE A 64 -3.36 18.42 10.29
N GLY A 65 -3.40 19.36 11.24
CA GLY A 65 -2.25 20.18 11.66
C GLY A 65 -1.22 19.51 12.57
N ASN A 66 -1.39 18.22 12.88
CA ASN A 66 -0.57 17.48 13.84
C ASN A 66 0.06 16.21 13.20
N LEU A 67 0.35 16.24 11.91
CA LEU A 67 1.14 15.17 11.28
C LEU A 67 2.51 15.06 11.93
N THR A 68 3.06 13.87 11.92
CA THR A 68 4.41 13.60 12.38
C THR A 68 5.38 14.24 11.40
N ALA A 69 6.19 15.17 11.89
CA ALA A 69 7.28 15.77 11.13
C ALA A 69 8.56 14.94 11.32
N ILE A 70 9.18 14.51 10.21
CA ILE A 70 10.45 13.78 10.17
C ILE A 70 11.60 14.77 10.27
N THR A 71 11.86 15.24 11.48
CA THR A 71 12.94 16.18 11.80
C THR A 71 13.77 15.65 12.97
N HIS A 72 15.04 16.05 13.06
CA HIS A 72 15.86 15.72 14.23
C HIS A 72 15.38 16.42 15.52
N GLN A 73 14.55 17.45 15.41
CA GLN A 73 13.94 18.16 16.53
C GLN A 73 12.75 17.38 17.12
N ASN A 74 12.13 16.49 16.36
CA ASN A 74 11.09 15.61 16.85
C ASN A 74 11.69 14.49 17.71
N SER A 75 11.71 14.70 19.03
CA SER A 75 12.31 13.79 20.00
C SER A 75 11.57 12.46 20.18
N ALA A 76 10.36 12.32 19.62
CA ALA A 76 9.66 11.05 19.63
C ALA A 76 10.26 10.05 18.63
N LEU A 77 10.86 10.54 17.54
CA LEU A 77 11.42 9.71 16.49
C LEU A 77 12.69 8.98 16.94
N THR A 78 12.85 7.77 16.43
CA THR A 78 14.03 6.95 16.65
C THR A 78 14.98 7.08 15.46
N TRP A 79 16.22 7.48 15.73
CA TRP A 79 17.28 7.70 14.73
C TRP A 79 18.50 6.82 15.03
N ASN A 80 19.18 6.32 14.00
CA ASN A 80 20.46 5.62 14.17
C ASN A 80 21.66 6.56 13.96
N GLU A 81 22.86 6.06 14.25
CA GLU A 81 24.11 6.83 14.11
C GLU A 81 24.41 7.26 12.66
N GLN A 82 23.78 6.62 11.67
CA GLN A 82 23.91 6.96 10.26
C GLN A 82 22.91 8.04 9.80
N GLY A 83 22.11 8.60 10.72
CA GLY A 83 21.10 9.61 10.40
C GLY A 83 19.86 9.04 9.72
N GLN A 84 19.63 7.73 9.79
CA GLN A 84 18.41 7.10 9.29
C GLN A 84 17.32 7.16 10.35
N VAL A 85 16.08 7.37 9.91
CA VAL A 85 14.89 7.33 10.78
C VAL A 85 14.28 5.92 10.76
N LEU A 86 13.74 5.50 11.89
CA LEU A 86 13.01 4.24 12.01
C LEU A 86 11.54 4.42 11.64
N VAL A 87 11.08 3.64 10.67
CA VAL A 87 9.69 3.61 10.21
C VAL A 87 9.13 2.18 10.27
N ALA A 88 7.81 2.04 10.22
CA ALA A 88 7.15 0.74 10.30
C ALA A 88 6.17 0.51 9.13
N THR A 89 6.07 -0.74 8.68
CA THR A 89 4.99 -1.22 7.80
C THR A 89 4.41 -2.51 8.36
N TRP A 90 3.10 -2.72 8.18
CA TRP A 90 2.43 -3.97 8.52
C TRP A 90 2.24 -4.82 7.26
N ALA A 91 3.03 -5.87 7.10
CA ALA A 91 3.16 -6.61 5.84
C ALA A 91 3.36 -8.12 6.04
N ASP A 92 3.00 -8.92 5.03
CA ASP A 92 3.10 -10.39 5.03
C ASP A 92 4.22 -10.93 4.11
N TRP A 93 4.98 -10.04 3.44
CA TRP A 93 6.07 -10.49 2.57
C TRP A 93 7.22 -11.09 3.37
N VAL A 94 7.42 -12.40 3.21
CA VAL A 94 8.44 -13.20 3.91
C VAL A 94 9.87 -12.67 3.69
N GLY A 95 10.13 -11.98 2.58
CA GLY A 95 11.44 -11.38 2.29
C GLY A 95 11.91 -10.40 3.36
N TYR A 96 11.01 -9.70 4.06
CA TYR A 96 11.39 -8.86 5.20
C TYR A 96 11.95 -9.69 6.36
N THR A 97 11.28 -10.80 6.70
CA THR A 97 11.72 -11.68 7.81
C THR A 97 13.04 -12.38 7.48
N GLN A 98 13.26 -12.74 6.22
CA GLN A 98 14.51 -13.39 5.77
C GLN A 98 15.72 -12.45 5.75
N ASN A 99 15.48 -11.14 5.82
CA ASN A 99 16.52 -10.11 5.68
C ASN A 99 16.62 -9.17 6.90
N VAL A 100 16.12 -9.59 8.06
CA VAL A 100 16.35 -8.85 9.32
C VAL A 100 17.86 -8.70 9.56
N GLY A 101 18.30 -7.48 9.87
CA GLY A 101 19.71 -7.11 10.03
C GLY A 101 20.46 -6.86 8.71
N HIS A 102 19.81 -7.04 7.56
CA HIS A 102 20.43 -6.91 6.25
C HIS A 102 19.89 -5.70 5.47
N ARG A 103 20.75 -5.18 4.59
CA ARG A 103 20.41 -4.11 3.65
C ARG A 103 19.73 -4.68 2.42
N LEU A 104 18.68 -4.02 1.95
CA LEU A 104 17.89 -4.38 0.78
C LEU A 104 17.71 -3.17 -0.12
N ILE A 105 17.41 -3.43 -1.39
CA ILE A 105 16.83 -2.43 -2.30
C ILE A 105 15.36 -2.78 -2.46
N VAL A 106 14.46 -1.89 -2.05
CA VAL A 106 13.02 -2.08 -2.29
C VAL A 106 12.74 -1.94 -3.79
N THR A 107 12.01 -2.88 -4.39
CA THR A 107 11.72 -2.86 -5.84
C THR A 107 10.39 -2.22 -6.17
N ARG A 108 9.65 -1.80 -5.14
CA ARG A 108 8.34 -1.15 -5.19
C ARG A 108 8.31 -0.08 -4.11
N ASP A 109 7.39 0.86 -4.23
CA ASP A 109 7.10 1.81 -3.18
C ASP A 109 6.61 1.07 -1.93
N VAL A 110 7.10 1.46 -0.75
CA VAL A 110 6.70 0.88 0.53
C VAL A 110 6.03 1.95 1.36
N TRP A 111 4.75 1.74 1.66
CA TRP A 111 3.96 2.63 2.49
C TRP A 111 4.28 2.35 3.96
N VAL A 112 4.61 3.39 4.71
CA VAL A 112 5.13 3.30 6.07
C VAL A 112 4.55 4.39 6.95
N THR A 113 4.60 4.18 8.25
CA THR A 113 4.34 5.19 9.27
C THR A 113 5.56 5.38 10.16
N ALA A 114 5.67 6.52 10.82
CA ALA A 114 6.77 6.80 11.73
C ALA A 114 6.65 5.97 13.02
N ILE A 115 7.79 5.59 13.59
CA ILE A 115 7.84 5.04 14.96
C ILE A 115 8.02 6.22 15.93
N PRO A 116 7.22 6.29 17.01
CA PRO A 116 6.46 5.21 17.65
C PRO A 116 4.95 5.18 17.40
N ASP A 117 4.40 6.00 16.49
CA ASP A 117 2.96 6.30 16.40
C ASP A 117 2.06 5.04 16.38
N LEU A 118 2.34 4.09 15.48
CA LEU A 118 1.58 2.84 15.36
C LEU A 118 1.71 1.94 16.60
N GLN A 119 2.90 1.91 17.21
CA GLN A 119 3.11 1.13 18.43
C GLN A 119 2.33 1.73 19.60
N SER A 120 2.34 3.05 19.73
CA SER A 120 1.60 3.78 20.74
C SER A 120 0.10 3.52 20.59
N PHE A 121 -0.42 3.61 19.36
CA PHE A 121 -1.82 3.28 19.05
C PHE A 121 -2.17 1.86 19.48
N CYS A 122 -1.41 0.86 19.02
CA CYS A 122 -1.81 -0.53 19.24
C CYS A 122 -1.58 -1.02 20.68
N LYS A 123 -0.73 -0.35 21.46
CA LYS A 123 -0.59 -0.55 22.91
C LYS A 123 -1.76 0.04 23.72
N ALA A 124 -2.31 1.15 23.25
CA ALA A 124 -3.45 1.79 23.90
C ALA A 124 -4.78 1.09 23.57
N TYR A 125 -4.86 0.46 22.41
CA TYR A 125 -6.04 -0.27 21.97
C TYR A 125 -6.32 -1.53 22.80
N THR A 126 -7.58 -1.73 23.21
CA THR A 126 -8.04 -2.95 23.90
C THR A 126 -8.87 -3.80 22.93
N PRO A 127 -8.36 -4.94 22.44
CA PRO A 127 -9.07 -5.77 21.47
C PRO A 127 -10.38 -6.35 22.01
N THR A 128 -11.40 -6.41 21.15
CA THR A 128 -12.69 -7.05 21.43
C THR A 128 -12.86 -8.33 20.59
N ALA A 129 -13.93 -9.09 20.83
CA ALA A 129 -14.24 -10.25 19.99
C ALA A 129 -14.70 -9.82 18.60
N GLU A 130 -15.37 -8.67 18.52
CA GLU A 130 -15.91 -8.06 17.31
C GLU A 130 -14.82 -7.41 16.47
N VAL A 131 -13.86 -6.74 17.13
CA VAL A 131 -12.72 -6.08 16.48
C VAL A 131 -11.42 -6.57 17.15
N PRO A 132 -10.83 -7.66 16.64
CA PRO A 132 -9.51 -8.10 17.07
C PRO A 132 -8.42 -7.09 16.71
N LEU A 133 -7.29 -7.11 17.42
CA LEU A 133 -6.15 -6.20 17.20
C LEU A 133 -5.78 -6.05 15.72
N ALA A 134 -5.62 -7.16 15.00
CA ALA A 134 -5.23 -7.13 13.60
C ALA A 134 -6.28 -6.47 12.68
N ALA A 135 -7.57 -6.63 12.99
CA ALA A 135 -8.63 -5.94 12.25
C ALA A 135 -8.57 -4.43 12.52
N ARG A 136 -8.37 -4.02 13.79
CA ARG A 136 -8.23 -2.60 14.15
C ARG A 136 -6.99 -1.95 13.53
N LEU A 137 -5.88 -2.69 13.43
CA LEU A 137 -4.69 -2.21 12.73
C LEU A 137 -4.93 -2.04 11.23
N GLY A 138 -5.71 -2.92 10.61
CA GLY A 138 -6.17 -2.71 9.24
C GLY A 138 -6.99 -1.42 9.09
N GLN A 139 -7.89 -1.16 10.05
CA GLN A 139 -8.69 0.07 10.10
C GLN A 139 -7.85 1.32 10.19
N VAL A 140 -6.95 1.41 11.19
CA VAL A 140 -6.15 2.62 11.44
C VAL A 140 -5.16 2.91 10.31
N LEU A 141 -4.73 1.88 9.59
CA LEU A 141 -3.81 1.98 8.46
C LEU A 141 -4.54 2.18 7.11
N GLY A 142 -5.87 2.33 7.09
CA GLY A 142 -6.63 2.49 5.85
C GLY A 142 -6.52 1.28 4.91
N LEU A 143 -6.33 0.07 5.46
CA LEU A 143 -6.22 -1.16 4.67
C LEU A 143 -7.60 -1.77 4.42
N PRO A 144 -7.80 -2.45 3.27
CA PRO A 144 -8.97 -3.26 3.03
C PRO A 144 -9.18 -4.31 4.13
N PRO A 145 -10.44 -4.61 4.49
CA PRO A 145 -10.75 -5.69 5.41
C PRO A 145 -10.29 -7.02 4.82
N GLU A 146 -9.70 -7.86 5.66
CA GLU A 146 -9.16 -9.15 5.23
C GLU A 146 -9.45 -10.27 6.24
N PRO A 147 -9.43 -11.54 5.81
CA PRO A 147 -9.58 -12.69 6.70
C PRO A 147 -8.59 -12.68 7.85
N ALA A 148 -9.05 -13.05 9.05
CA ALA A 148 -8.19 -13.18 10.22
C ALA A 148 -6.99 -14.10 9.99
N ALA A 149 -7.15 -15.16 9.19
CA ALA A 149 -6.07 -16.06 8.81
C ALA A 149 -5.00 -15.39 7.92
N GLN A 150 -5.38 -14.41 7.10
CA GLN A 150 -4.45 -13.61 6.31
C GLN A 150 -3.75 -12.59 7.21
N ALA A 151 -4.51 -11.87 8.03
CA ALA A 151 -4.00 -10.90 8.99
C ALA A 151 -3.01 -11.50 9.99
N ALA A 152 -3.22 -12.76 10.38
CA ALA A 152 -2.31 -13.50 11.26
C ALA A 152 -0.91 -13.75 10.65
N ASN A 153 -0.76 -13.67 9.32
CA ASN A 153 0.53 -13.81 8.65
C ASN A 153 1.28 -12.49 8.52
N ARG A 154 0.60 -11.35 8.74
CA ARG A 154 1.23 -10.04 8.73
C ARG A 154 2.13 -9.88 9.95
N ARG A 155 3.23 -9.17 9.73
CA ARG A 155 4.24 -8.83 10.73
C ARG A 155 4.43 -7.33 10.74
N MET A 156 4.77 -6.80 11.91
CA MET A 156 5.29 -5.44 12.00
C MET A 156 6.74 -5.45 11.55
N VAL A 157 7.05 -4.73 10.49
CA VAL A 157 8.39 -4.62 9.93
C VAL A 157 8.91 -3.23 10.22
N GLU A 158 9.96 -3.15 11.04
CA GLU A 158 10.67 -1.93 11.35
C GLU A 158 11.85 -1.77 10.38
N ILE A 159 11.99 -0.58 9.80
CA ILE A 159 12.89 -0.31 8.69
C ILE A 159 13.68 0.95 9.00
N TRP A 160 15.01 0.85 8.93
CA TRP A 160 15.87 2.03 8.86
C TRP A 160 15.92 2.54 7.43
N VAL A 161 15.62 3.82 7.26
CA VAL A 161 15.63 4.49 5.95
C VAL A 161 16.23 5.89 6.09
N ASP A 162 17.01 6.28 5.09
CA ASP A 162 17.49 7.65 4.99
C ASP A 162 16.32 8.57 4.60
N PRO A 163 16.06 9.67 5.32
CA PRO A 163 14.93 10.58 5.03
C PRO A 163 14.87 11.06 3.57
N GLN A 164 15.99 11.12 2.85
CA GLN A 164 16.00 11.50 1.43
C GLN A 164 15.19 10.56 0.52
N PHE A 165 14.93 9.33 0.98
CA PHE A 165 14.14 8.33 0.26
C PHE A 165 12.67 8.29 0.68
N LEU A 166 12.31 9.06 1.71
CA LEU A 166 10.95 9.24 2.16
C LEU A 166 10.31 10.44 1.47
N PHE A 167 9.00 10.35 1.29
CA PHE A 167 8.16 11.49 0.94
C PHE A 167 6.76 11.29 1.51
N ARG A 168 6.06 12.39 1.76
CA ARG A 168 4.65 12.36 2.15
C ARG A 168 3.79 12.12 0.90
N PRO A 169 2.85 11.17 0.88
CA PRO A 169 2.01 10.90 -0.28
C PRO A 169 0.85 11.91 -0.35
N SER A 170 1.18 13.17 -0.62
CA SER A 170 0.27 14.31 -0.65
C SER A 170 0.69 15.31 -1.73
N PRO A 171 -0.14 16.30 -2.10
CA PRO A 171 0.30 17.40 -2.97
C PRO A 171 1.48 18.19 -2.41
N ASP A 172 1.72 18.15 -1.10
CA ASP A 172 2.95 18.57 -0.42
C ASP A 172 3.82 17.33 -0.05
N PRO A 173 4.84 16.97 -0.84
CA PRO A 173 5.65 15.78 -0.58
C PRO A 173 6.68 15.95 0.54
N GLU A 174 6.82 17.15 1.12
CA GLU A 174 7.73 17.42 2.21
C GLU A 174 7.39 16.57 3.44
N ILE A 175 8.42 16.16 4.19
CA ILE A 175 8.28 15.28 5.37
C ILE A 175 8.49 16.03 6.69
N THR A 176 8.91 17.29 6.63
CA THR A 176 9.42 18.07 7.76
C THR A 176 8.40 19.01 8.39
N ASP A 177 7.19 19.06 7.84
CA ASP A 177 6.05 19.82 8.35
C ASP A 177 5.00 18.94 9.05
N HIS A 178 3.99 19.60 9.60
CA HIS A 178 2.94 19.00 10.41
C HIS A 178 1.57 18.95 9.71
N GLU A 179 1.49 19.35 8.45
CA GLU A 179 0.25 19.33 7.65
C GLU A 179 0.58 19.20 6.17
N ALA A 180 -0.39 18.74 5.39
CA ALA A 180 -0.28 18.68 3.95
C ALA A 180 -1.12 19.78 3.29
N GLU A 181 -0.63 20.30 2.17
CA GLU A 181 -1.40 21.22 1.33
C GLU A 181 -2.42 20.46 0.46
N LEU A 182 -3.60 21.05 0.26
CA LEU A 182 -4.65 20.46 -0.59
C LEU A 182 -4.28 20.36 -2.08
N ARG A 183 -3.28 21.13 -2.52
CA ARG A 183 -2.95 21.29 -3.94
C ARG A 183 -1.45 21.45 -4.10
N PHE A 184 -0.95 21.03 -5.27
CA PHE A 184 0.43 21.29 -5.64
C PHE A 184 0.69 22.80 -5.59
N ARG A 185 1.71 23.21 -4.83
CA ARG A 185 2.16 24.60 -4.80
C ARG A 185 2.54 25.03 -6.22
N THR A 186 2.11 26.23 -6.61
CA THR A 186 2.52 26.80 -7.90
C THR A 186 4.04 27.01 -7.88
N ALA A 187 4.73 26.41 -8.84
CA ALA A 187 6.19 26.49 -8.91
C ALA A 187 6.64 27.95 -8.98
N ASN A 188 7.59 28.31 -8.12
CA ASN A 188 8.24 29.60 -8.07
C ASN A 188 9.74 29.42 -7.88
N GLU A 189 10.48 30.51 -7.67
CA GLU A 189 11.95 30.48 -7.54
C GLU A 189 12.46 29.72 -6.29
N PHE A 190 11.59 29.49 -5.29
CA PHE A 190 11.96 28.87 -4.01
C PHE A 190 11.36 27.48 -3.82
N ILE A 191 10.25 27.16 -4.50
CA ILE A 191 9.47 25.94 -4.28
C ILE A 191 9.01 25.36 -5.61
N SER A 192 9.23 24.06 -5.80
CA SER A 192 8.67 23.32 -6.94
C SER A 192 8.49 21.84 -6.59
N VAL A 193 7.37 21.25 -7.00
CA VAL A 193 7.15 19.80 -6.93
C VAL A 193 7.54 19.15 -8.26
N PRO A 194 8.47 18.17 -8.30
CA PRO A 194 8.90 17.55 -9.55
C PRO A 194 7.75 16.96 -10.37
N ILE A 195 7.76 17.14 -11.70
CA ILE A 195 6.73 16.57 -12.60
C ILE A 195 6.63 15.05 -12.44
N SER A 196 7.75 14.36 -12.22
CA SER A 196 7.77 12.91 -11.97
C SER A 196 7.00 12.52 -10.71
N TYR A 197 7.00 13.37 -9.68
CA TYR A 197 6.19 13.17 -8.48
C TYR A 197 4.70 13.40 -8.78
N GLN A 198 4.36 14.47 -9.51
CA GLN A 198 2.97 14.72 -9.90
C GLN A 198 2.39 13.56 -10.73
N HIS A 199 3.17 13.01 -11.66
CA HIS A 199 2.78 11.80 -12.41
C HIS A 199 2.61 10.58 -11.49
N TRP A 200 3.52 10.38 -10.54
CA TRP A 200 3.38 9.31 -9.54
C TRP A 200 2.08 9.47 -8.74
N PHE A 201 1.80 10.69 -8.26
CA PHE A 201 0.62 11.02 -7.46
C PHE A 201 -0.68 10.72 -8.23
N TYR A 202 -0.81 11.23 -9.47
CA TYR A 202 -1.99 10.96 -10.28
C TYR A 202 -2.12 9.48 -10.66
N ALA A 203 -1.01 8.76 -10.89
CA ALA A 203 -1.06 7.32 -11.12
C ALA A 203 -1.53 6.56 -9.86
N GLN A 204 -1.15 7.01 -8.65
CA GLN A 204 -1.66 6.45 -7.39
C GLN A 204 -3.15 6.71 -7.19
N TYR A 205 -3.63 7.90 -7.59
CA TYR A 205 -5.03 8.28 -7.55
C TYR A 205 -5.85 7.39 -8.49
N ASP A 206 -5.45 7.28 -9.76
CA ASP A 206 -6.15 6.47 -10.75
C ASP A 206 -6.20 4.99 -10.34
N GLN A 207 -5.11 4.45 -9.79
CA GLN A 207 -5.07 3.06 -9.30
C GLN A 207 -6.05 2.77 -8.16
N ARG A 208 -6.42 3.79 -7.37
CA ARG A 208 -7.31 3.64 -6.22
C ARG A 208 -8.75 3.98 -6.52
N TYR A 209 -9.00 4.93 -7.42
CA TYR A 209 -10.34 5.48 -7.60
C TYR A 209 -10.91 5.27 -9.00
N GLN A 210 -10.13 4.73 -9.95
CA GLN A 210 -10.57 4.51 -11.31
C GLN A 210 -10.42 3.05 -11.76
N TYR A 211 -11.38 2.59 -12.55
CA TYR A 211 -11.34 1.33 -13.27
C TYR A 211 -11.78 1.57 -14.71
N GLN A 212 -10.93 1.19 -15.68
CA GLN A 212 -11.17 1.43 -17.11
C GLN A 212 -11.47 2.92 -17.45
N GLY A 213 -10.83 3.85 -16.72
CA GLY A 213 -11.02 5.29 -16.91
C GLY A 213 -12.35 5.83 -16.40
N GLN A 214 -13.09 5.04 -15.61
CA GLN A 214 -14.31 5.48 -14.92
C GLN A 214 -14.12 5.39 -13.41
N PRO A 215 -14.73 6.29 -12.61
CA PRO A 215 -14.72 6.16 -11.16
C PRO A 215 -15.25 4.79 -10.72
N ILE A 216 -14.58 4.14 -9.77
CA ILE A 216 -15.07 2.87 -9.19
C ILE A 216 -16.41 3.13 -8.52
N ALA A 217 -17.45 2.43 -8.96
CA ALA A 217 -18.79 2.55 -8.40
C ALA A 217 -18.95 1.65 -7.18
N ILE A 218 -19.25 2.24 -6.02
CA ILE A 218 -19.47 1.54 -4.74
C ILE A 218 -20.68 0.58 -4.79
N ASN A 219 -21.62 0.82 -5.71
CA ASN A 219 -22.85 0.05 -5.88
C ASN A 219 -22.99 -0.62 -7.27
N GLY A 220 -21.92 -0.70 -8.05
CA GLY A 220 -21.92 -1.22 -9.43
C GLY A 220 -21.53 -2.70 -9.54
N ALA A 221 -22.04 -3.38 -10.59
CA ALA A 221 -21.67 -4.74 -10.93
C ALA A 221 -20.23 -4.78 -11.48
N GLU A 222 -19.40 -5.65 -10.91
CA GLU A 222 -17.95 -5.81 -11.15
C GLU A 222 -17.07 -4.79 -10.41
N PRO A 223 -16.84 -4.98 -9.08
CA PRO A 223 -15.71 -4.32 -8.43
C PRO A 223 -14.40 -4.72 -9.15
N PRO A 224 -13.38 -3.83 -9.19
CA PRO A 224 -12.05 -4.22 -9.65
C PRO A 224 -11.56 -5.47 -8.91
N SER A 225 -10.61 -6.20 -9.50
CA SER A 225 -10.05 -7.43 -8.92
C SER A 225 -9.44 -7.26 -7.52
N ALA A 226 -9.30 -6.02 -7.03
CA ALA A 226 -8.87 -5.65 -5.70
C ALA A 226 -9.71 -4.46 -5.19
N LEU A 227 -9.91 -4.38 -3.87
CA LEU A 227 -10.60 -3.27 -3.24
C LEU A 227 -9.77 -1.98 -3.33
N PRO A 228 -10.40 -0.82 -3.57
CA PRO A 228 -9.72 0.48 -3.54
C PRO A 228 -9.29 0.82 -2.11
N TYR A 229 -8.18 1.54 -1.95
CA TYR A 229 -7.69 2.01 -0.64
C TYR A 229 -8.20 3.45 -0.39
N PRO A 230 -8.71 3.79 0.80
CA PRO A 230 -9.07 5.16 1.17
C PRO A 230 -7.82 6.03 1.41
N TRP A 231 -7.15 6.44 0.33
CA TRP A 231 -5.97 7.29 0.38
C TRP A 231 -6.36 8.77 0.44
N THR A 232 -6.16 9.37 1.61
CA THR A 232 -6.58 10.75 1.94
C THR A 232 -5.94 11.82 1.07
N GLN A 233 -4.76 11.53 0.50
CA GLN A 233 -3.91 12.52 -0.17
C GLN A 233 -3.47 13.67 0.76
N LEU A 234 -3.62 13.52 2.08
CA LEU A 234 -3.30 14.53 3.09
C LEU A 234 -2.18 14.09 4.04
N GLY A 235 -1.46 13.02 3.68
CA GLY A 235 -0.28 12.57 4.42
C GLY A 235 -0.59 11.84 5.72
N TYR A 236 -1.82 11.37 5.90
CA TYR A 236 -2.25 10.44 6.95
C TYR A 236 -3.08 9.29 6.37
N THR A 237 -3.08 8.14 7.03
CA THR A 237 -3.96 7.01 6.68
C THR A 237 -5.40 7.32 7.06
N TYR A 238 -6.37 6.97 6.23
CA TYR A 238 -7.77 7.09 6.62
C TYR A 238 -8.12 6.00 7.64
N ASP A 239 -8.49 6.39 8.87
CA ASP A 239 -8.97 5.47 9.90
C ASP A 239 -10.48 5.26 9.75
N TRP A 240 -10.88 4.11 9.20
CA TRP A 240 -12.30 3.74 9.08
C TRP A 240 -12.82 2.94 10.30
N GLY A 241 -12.06 2.91 11.39
CA GLY A 241 -12.42 2.32 12.67
C GLY A 241 -13.19 3.26 13.59
N ASP A 242 -13.24 2.93 14.88
CA ASP A 242 -13.88 3.79 15.89
C ASP A 242 -12.88 4.85 16.40
N ARG A 243 -13.24 6.14 16.27
CA ARG A 243 -12.48 7.29 16.81
C ARG A 243 -12.30 7.19 18.33
N ALA A 244 -13.22 6.54 19.05
CA ALA A 244 -13.11 6.38 20.50
C ALA A 244 -11.83 5.65 20.93
N ASP A 245 -11.25 4.83 20.06
CA ASP A 245 -9.99 4.12 20.32
C ASP A 245 -8.77 5.07 20.43
N TRP A 246 -8.88 6.30 19.93
CA TRP A 246 -7.86 7.34 20.07
C TRP A 246 -7.95 8.13 21.38
N THR A 247 -9.05 8.01 22.14
CA THR A 247 -9.37 8.92 23.26
C THR A 247 -8.25 9.10 24.29
N THR A 248 -7.48 8.04 24.55
CA THR A 248 -6.37 8.07 25.53
C THR A 248 -5.08 8.67 24.98
N LEU A 249 -4.92 8.72 23.67
CA LEU A 249 -3.73 9.22 22.98
C LEU A 249 -3.93 10.64 22.46
N ASP A 250 -5.08 10.88 21.82
CA ASP A 250 -5.46 12.16 21.22
C ASP A 250 -7.00 12.28 21.23
N PRO A 251 -7.61 12.80 22.31
CA PRO A 251 -9.06 12.95 22.40
C PRO A 251 -9.64 13.96 21.39
N THR A 252 -8.79 14.78 20.78
CA THR A 252 -9.19 15.80 19.81
C THR A 252 -9.06 15.35 18.35
N ARG A 253 -8.46 14.18 18.10
CA ARG A 253 -8.21 13.64 16.76
C ARG A 253 -9.50 13.50 15.94
N PRO A 254 -9.64 14.11 14.75
CA PRO A 254 -10.82 13.92 13.89
C PRO A 254 -11.16 12.46 13.59
N ASP A 255 -12.40 12.17 13.18
CA ASP A 255 -12.96 10.81 13.11
C ASP A 255 -12.22 9.89 12.12
N ASP A 256 -11.77 10.45 11.01
CA ASP A 256 -11.15 9.80 9.86
C ASP A 256 -9.61 9.81 9.91
N VAL A 257 -9.01 10.55 10.84
CA VAL A 257 -7.56 10.76 10.88
C VAL A 257 -6.86 9.60 11.57
N GLY A 258 -6.20 8.76 10.77
CA GLY A 258 -5.31 7.70 11.23
C GLY A 258 -3.89 8.19 11.53
N LEU A 259 -2.90 7.39 11.16
CA LEU A 259 -1.49 7.65 11.43
C LEU A 259 -0.85 8.51 10.34
N SER A 260 0.21 9.23 10.68
CA SER A 260 0.99 9.93 9.65
C SER A 260 1.61 8.93 8.68
N GLU A 261 1.46 9.20 7.38
CA GLU A 261 1.74 8.29 6.30
C GLU A 261 2.90 8.81 5.44
N PHE A 262 3.82 7.91 5.09
CA PHE A 262 4.96 8.19 4.24
C PHE A 262 5.16 7.05 3.24
N VAL A 263 5.93 7.31 2.20
CA VAL A 263 6.33 6.30 1.23
C VAL A 263 7.84 6.29 1.09
N ILE A 264 8.42 5.10 1.25
CA ILE A 264 9.79 4.82 0.81
C ILE A 264 9.74 4.61 -0.70
N ARG A 265 10.42 5.47 -1.45
CA ARG A 265 10.48 5.39 -2.92
C ARG A 265 11.06 4.06 -3.38
N GLN A 266 10.48 3.46 -4.41
CA GLN A 266 11.07 2.30 -5.09
C GLN A 266 12.53 2.56 -5.49
N TRP A 267 13.31 1.48 -5.49
CA TRP A 267 14.76 1.45 -5.72
C TRP A 267 15.61 2.09 -4.61
N SER A 268 15.00 2.42 -3.47
CA SER A 268 15.73 2.95 -2.33
C SER A 268 16.40 1.85 -1.50
N PRO A 269 17.59 2.13 -0.95
CA PRO A 269 18.20 1.25 0.04
C PRO A 269 17.52 1.38 1.40
N ILE A 270 17.26 0.23 2.02
CA ILE A 270 16.73 0.13 3.38
C ILE A 270 17.50 -0.91 4.18
N THR A 271 17.40 -0.87 5.51
CA THR A 271 17.82 -1.98 6.38
C THR A 271 16.63 -2.44 7.20
N VAL A 272 16.30 -3.73 7.16
CA VAL A 272 15.22 -4.27 8.00
C VAL A 272 15.75 -4.44 9.41
N GLN A 273 15.26 -3.64 10.34
CA GLN A 273 15.67 -3.68 11.75
C GLN A 273 15.03 -4.88 12.47
N ALA A 274 13.73 -5.07 12.28
CA ALA A 274 12.97 -6.13 12.92
C ALA A 274 11.76 -6.53 12.07
N ALA A 275 11.32 -7.78 12.23
CA ALA A 275 10.05 -8.28 11.70
C ALA A 275 9.36 -9.10 12.79
N GLN A 276 8.37 -8.53 13.46
CA GLN A 276 7.77 -9.10 14.68
C GLN A 276 6.33 -9.54 14.44
N PRO A 277 5.85 -10.62 15.09
CA PRO A 277 4.41 -10.89 15.14
C PRO A 277 3.67 -9.68 15.71
N THR A 278 2.50 -9.38 15.16
CA THR A 278 1.68 -8.20 15.54
C THR A 278 1.49 -8.08 17.06
N ASN A 279 1.16 -9.20 17.72
CA ASN A 279 0.92 -9.22 19.16
C ASN A 279 2.18 -8.95 20.00
N ASP A 280 3.37 -9.26 19.48
CA ASP A 280 4.61 -9.01 20.21
C ASP A 280 5.05 -7.54 20.07
N TYR A 281 4.83 -6.93 18.91
CA TYR A 281 5.10 -5.51 18.68
C TYR A 281 4.19 -4.60 19.53
N CYS A 282 2.92 -4.99 19.72
CA CYS A 282 1.90 -4.22 20.41
C CYS A 282 1.83 -4.46 21.94
N ARG A 283 2.86 -5.08 22.53
CA ARG A 283 2.98 -5.29 23.98
C ARG A 283 3.82 -4.21 24.67
#